data_AF-A0A255EB32-F1
#
_entry.id   AF-A0A255EB32-F1
#
_cell.length_a   1.000
_cell.length_b   1.000
_cell.length_c   1.000
_cell.angle_alpha   90.00
_cell.angle_beta   90.00
_cell.angle_gamma   90.00
#
_symmetry.space_group_name_H-M   'P 1'
#
loop_
_entity.id
_entity.type
_entity.pdbx_description
1 polymer ?
#
loop_
_entity_poly.entity_id
_entity_poly.type
_entity_poly.pdbx_seq_one_letter_code
_entity_poly.pdbx_strand_id
1 'polypeptide(L)'
;MAVTEVTFHSVRAYRSHRENFALSWLRVVELDVVRVDSESAWVAELKAMQSDDFPWVMNHYVFDISDAGVLEVAAESVEVVRYWGE
;
A
#
# COMPACT_ATOMS: atom_id res chain seq x y z
N MET A 1 -1.48 -22.90 5.06
CA MET A 1 -1.49 -21.45 5.41
C MET A 1 -1.88 -20.68 4.16
N ALA A 2 -2.65 -19.59 4.28
CA ALA A 2 -3.20 -18.88 3.13
C ALA A 2 -2.30 -17.69 2.80
N VAL A 3 -1.46 -17.82 1.78
CA VAL A 3 -0.54 -16.74 1.39
C VAL A 3 -1.30 -15.70 0.55
N THR A 4 -1.21 -14.44 0.90
CA THR A 4 -1.74 -13.33 0.08
C THR A 4 -0.58 -12.57 -0.56
N GLU A 5 -0.52 -12.56 -1.89
CA GLU A 5 0.40 -11.72 -2.67
C GLU A 5 -0.32 -10.44 -3.10
N VAL A 6 0.38 -9.31 -2.96
CA VAL A 6 -0.16 -7.99 -3.26
C VAL A 6 0.79 -7.28 -4.21
N THR A 7 0.30 -6.90 -5.39
CA THR A 7 1.06 -6.12 -6.37
C THR A 7 0.46 -4.72 -6.49
N PHE A 8 1.29 -3.69 -6.31
CA PHE A 8 0.87 -2.30 -6.48
C PHE A 8 1.27 -1.76 -7.85
N HIS A 9 0.34 -1.08 -8.51
CA HIS A 9 0.63 -0.40 -9.77
C HIS A 9 0.79 1.10 -9.53
N SER A 10 1.83 1.68 -10.13
CA SER A 10 2.14 3.11 -10.03
C SER A 10 2.30 3.62 -8.58
N VAL A 11 3.09 2.94 -7.73
CA VAL A 11 3.38 3.41 -6.36
C VAL A 11 4.05 4.79 -6.41
N ARG A 12 3.51 5.74 -5.65
CA ARG A 12 4.02 7.12 -5.56
C ARG A 12 4.68 7.40 -4.23
N ALA A 13 4.08 6.91 -3.17
CA ALA A 13 4.61 7.04 -1.82
C ALA A 13 4.21 5.82 -1.01
N TYR A 14 5.01 5.55 0.00
CA TYR A 14 4.68 4.59 1.05
C TYR A 14 5.23 5.16 2.35
N ARG A 15 4.61 4.79 3.46
CA ARG A 15 5.18 5.03 4.77
C ARG A 15 4.91 3.82 5.66
N SER A 16 5.89 3.51 6.49
CA SER A 16 5.76 2.54 7.56
C SER A 16 5.85 3.27 8.89
N HIS A 17 5.05 2.84 9.85
CA HIS A 17 5.10 3.35 11.22
C HIS A 17 6.19 2.68 12.07
N ARG A 18 7.13 1.95 11.44
CA ARG A 18 8.32 1.38 12.10
C ARG A 18 9.62 2.00 11.60
N GLU A 19 10.56 2.19 12.53
CA GLU A 19 11.88 2.80 12.27
C GLU A 19 12.81 1.99 11.34
N ASN A 20 12.47 0.74 10.97
CA ASN A 20 13.35 -0.14 10.18
C ASN A 20 12.61 -0.99 9.13
N PHE A 21 11.61 -0.41 8.45
CA PHE A 21 10.91 -1.13 7.38
C PHE A 21 11.61 -0.95 6.03
N ALA A 22 12.21 -2.02 5.50
CA ALA A 22 12.83 -2.04 4.18
C ALA A 22 11.88 -2.66 3.13
N LEU A 23 11.43 -1.84 2.18
CA LEU A 23 10.48 -2.26 1.13
C LEU A 23 11.00 -3.29 0.13
N SER A 24 12.32 -3.48 0.05
CA SER A 24 12.93 -4.41 -0.92
C SER A 24 12.54 -5.89 -0.71
N TRP A 25 11.80 -6.18 0.37
CA TRP A 25 11.41 -7.53 0.79
C TRP A 25 9.91 -7.81 0.76
N LEU A 26 9.08 -6.87 0.24
CA LEU A 26 7.63 -7.02 0.21
C LEU A 26 7.16 -8.00 -0.88
N ARG A 27 7.74 -9.21 -0.93
CA ARG A 27 7.38 -10.22 -1.94
C ARG A 27 6.43 -11.28 -1.43
N VAL A 28 6.40 -11.61 -0.14
CA VAL A 28 5.45 -12.59 0.40
C VAL A 28 5.29 -12.36 1.91
N VAL A 29 4.23 -11.67 2.32
CA VAL A 29 3.75 -11.68 3.71
C VAL A 29 2.24 -11.81 3.63
N GLU A 30 1.60 -12.52 4.56
CA GLU A 30 0.14 -12.51 4.69
C GLU A 30 -0.28 -11.05 4.97
N LEU A 31 -0.59 -10.31 3.91
CA LEU A 31 -1.04 -8.93 3.98
C LEU A 31 -2.56 -8.94 3.96
N ASP A 32 -3.17 -8.75 5.11
CA ASP A 32 -4.58 -8.43 5.16
C ASP A 32 -4.76 -6.96 4.75
N VAL A 33 -5.46 -6.73 3.64
CA VAL A 33 -5.90 -5.39 3.26
C VAL A 33 -6.91 -4.94 4.31
N VAL A 34 -6.50 -4.02 5.17
CA VAL A 34 -7.35 -3.52 6.26
C VAL A 34 -8.29 -2.45 5.75
N ARG A 35 -7.81 -1.59 4.84
CA ARG A 35 -8.58 -0.46 4.35
C ARG A 35 -8.09 0.05 3.00
N VAL A 36 -9.05 0.44 2.17
CA VAL A 36 -8.82 1.25 0.95
C VAL A 36 -9.58 2.56 1.14
N ASP A 37 -8.89 3.70 0.97
CA ASP A 37 -9.46 5.04 1.16
C ASP A 37 -9.03 5.96 0.00
N SER A 38 -9.96 6.36 -0.86
CA SER A 38 -9.68 7.26 -1.99
C SER A 38 -9.53 8.73 -1.56
N GLU A 39 -9.91 9.08 -0.32
CA GLU A 39 -10.00 10.46 0.18
C GLU A 39 -9.19 10.68 1.48
N SER A 40 -8.20 9.84 1.75
CA SER A 40 -7.38 10.03 2.95
C SER A 40 -6.67 11.39 2.96
N ALA A 41 -6.58 12.02 4.13
CA ALA A 41 -5.88 13.29 4.30
C ALA A 41 -4.42 13.23 3.79
N TRP A 42 -3.75 12.10 3.98
CA TRP A 42 -2.39 11.89 3.48
C TRP A 42 -2.32 11.86 1.95
N VAL A 43 -3.26 11.20 1.28
CA VAL A 43 -3.35 11.25 -0.20
C VAL A 43 -3.71 12.66 -0.68
N ALA A 44 -4.54 13.40 0.06
CA ALA A 44 -4.83 14.80 -0.26
C ALA A 44 -3.58 15.69 -0.15
N GLU A 45 -2.76 15.50 0.89
CA GLU A 45 -1.47 16.17 1.04
C GLU A 45 -0.52 15.83 -0.12
N LEU A 46 -0.40 14.54 -0.48
CA LEU A 46 0.43 14.10 -1.60
C LEU A 46 -0.03 14.71 -2.93
N LYS A 47 -1.34 14.80 -3.16
CA LYS A 47 -1.93 15.46 -4.33
C LYS A 47 -1.63 16.96 -4.32
N ALA A 48 -1.72 17.62 -3.17
CA ALA A 48 -1.49 19.06 -3.02
C ALA A 48 -0.01 19.47 -3.20
N MET A 49 0.94 18.56 -2.94
CA MET A 49 2.37 18.80 -3.15
C MET A 49 2.81 18.69 -4.62
N GLN A 50 1.90 18.39 -5.54
CA GLN A 50 2.23 18.11 -6.93
C GLN A 50 1.85 19.27 -7.88
N SER A 51 2.59 19.40 -8.98
CA SER A 51 2.28 20.32 -10.09
C SER A 51 1.12 19.77 -10.94
N ASP A 52 0.16 20.61 -11.30
CA ASP A 52 -1.13 20.33 -11.98
C ASP A 52 -1.05 19.67 -13.38
N ASP A 53 0.14 19.30 -13.86
CA ASP A 53 0.33 18.90 -15.26
C ASP A 53 -0.24 17.53 -15.63
N PHE A 54 -0.59 16.66 -14.65
CA PHE A 54 -1.15 15.34 -14.94
C PHE A 54 -2.20 14.91 -13.90
N PRO A 55 -3.44 14.54 -14.32
CA PRO A 55 -4.43 13.99 -13.40
C PRO A 55 -3.99 12.60 -12.93
N TRP A 56 -3.68 12.48 -11.65
CA TRP A 56 -3.29 11.22 -11.02
C TRP A 56 -4.49 10.58 -10.33
N VAL A 57 -4.81 9.33 -10.71
CA VAL A 57 -5.67 8.48 -9.90
C VAL A 57 -4.80 7.87 -8.80
N MET A 58 -5.11 8.17 -7.54
CA MET A 58 -4.34 7.71 -6.39
C MET A 58 -5.28 7.31 -5.27
N ASN A 59 -5.07 6.10 -4.77
CA ASN A 59 -5.78 5.47 -3.67
C ASN A 59 -4.83 5.26 -2.50
N HIS A 60 -5.37 5.36 -1.29
CA HIS A 60 -4.65 5.00 -0.08
C HIS A 60 -4.96 3.55 0.28
N TYR A 61 -3.93 2.72 0.37
CA TYR A 61 -4.02 1.35 0.82
C TYR A 61 -3.34 1.21 2.18
N VAL A 62 -4.06 0.67 3.16
CA VAL A 62 -3.56 0.42 4.51
C VAL A 62 -3.54 -1.08 4.76
N PHE A 63 -2.38 -1.60 5.11
CA PHE A 63 -2.13 -2.99 5.45
C PHE A 63 -1.67 -3.09 6.88
N ASP A 64 -2.22 -4.05 7.62
CA ASP A 64 -1.65 -4.48 8.88
C ASP A 64 -0.72 -5.65 8.58
N ILE A 65 0.53 -5.49 8.98
CA ILE A 65 1.55 -6.51 8.86
C ILE A 65 1.81 -6.98 10.29
N SER A 66 1.22 -8.11 10.68
CA SER A 66 1.14 -8.61 12.07
C SER A 66 2.31 -8.23 12.97
N ASP A 67 3.55 -8.58 12.58
CA ASP A 67 4.75 -8.34 13.38
C ASP A 67 5.56 -7.10 12.94
N ALA A 68 5.17 -6.43 11.85
CA ALA A 68 5.87 -5.29 11.27
C ALA A 68 5.10 -3.95 11.39
N GLY A 69 3.85 -3.98 11.85
CA GLY A 69 2.99 -2.82 12.04
C GLY A 69 2.24 -2.42 10.77
N VAL A 70 1.82 -1.16 10.70
CA VAL A 70 1.00 -0.65 9.59
C VAL A 70 1.87 -0.18 8.43
N LEU A 71 1.55 -0.66 7.23
CA LEU A 71 2.07 -0.16 5.96
C LEU A 71 0.97 0.64 5.24
N GLU A 72 1.27 1.90 4.96
CA GLU A 72 0.42 2.76 4.14
C GLU A 72 1.07 2.93 2.77
N VAL A 73 0.31 2.69 1.70
CA VAL A 73 0.77 2.78 0.32
C VAL A 73 -0.17 3.70 -0.47
N ALA A 74 0.41 4.69 -1.13
CA ALA A 74 -0.28 5.52 -2.11
C ALA A 74 0.05 5.01 -3.51
N ALA A 75 -0.93 4.39 -4.16
CA ALA A 75 -0.79 3.77 -5.47
C ALA A 75 -2.04 3.99 -6.33
N GLU A 76 -1.93 3.78 -7.63
CA GLU A 76 -3.07 3.93 -8.55
C GLU A 76 -4.06 2.78 -8.39
N SER A 77 -3.54 1.55 -8.37
CA SER A 77 -4.33 0.34 -8.17
C SER A 77 -3.51 -0.73 -7.44
N VAL A 78 -4.22 -1.76 -6.98
CA VAL A 78 -3.62 -2.93 -6.32
C VAL A 78 -4.26 -4.20 -6.90
N GLU A 79 -3.44 -5.22 -7.11
CA GLU A 79 -3.86 -6.58 -7.42
C GLU A 79 -3.56 -7.47 -6.20
N VAL A 80 -4.56 -8.25 -5.77
CA VAL A 80 -4.44 -9.14 -4.61
C VAL A 80 -4.69 -10.57 -5.07
N VAL A 81 -3.66 -11.42 -4.98
CA VAL A 81 -3.72 -12.83 -5.33
C VAL A 81 -3.66 -13.65 -4.05
N ARG A 82 -4.72 -14.42 -3.77
CA ARG A 82 -4.78 -15.32 -2.61
C ARG A 82 -4.42 -16.74 -3.03
N TYR A 83 -3.38 -17.29 -2.41
CA TYR A 83 -2.96 -18.68 -2.54
C TYR A 83 -3.40 -19.46 -1.31
N TRP A 84 -4.08 -20.58 -1.52
CA TRP A 84 -4.33 -21.56 -0.46
C TRP A 84 -3.18 -22.57 -0.53
N GLY A 85 -2.27 -22.54 0.45
CA GLY A 85 -1.25 -23.58 0.56
C GLY A 85 -1.90 -24.90 0.96
N GLU A 86 -1.70 -25.93 0.13
CA GLU A 86 -2.01 -27.34 0.46
C GLU A 86 -1.31 -27.79 1.75
#